data_AF-A0A2G9MG74-F1
#
_entry.id   AF-A0A2G9MG74-F1
#
_cell.length_a   1.000
_cell.length_b   1.000
_cell.length_c   1.000
_cell.angle_alpha   90.00
_cell.angle_beta   90.00
_cell.angle_gamma   90.00
#
_symmetry.space_group_name_H-M   'P 1'
#
loop_
_entity.id
_entity.type
_entity.pdbx_description
1 polymer ?
#
loop_
_entity_poly.entity_id
_entity_poly.type
_entity_poly.pdbx_seq_one_letter_code
_entity_poly.pdbx_strand_id
1 'polypeptide(L)' 'MEKYLSKEHKQPIMQRKLIKQGDGALTVTLPKKWTKEKNLEAHDIVDIDETEDGIVISAVGKKKEKTIT' A
#
# COMPACT_ATOMS: atom_id res chain seq x y z
N MET A 1 -30.54 8.16 -13.73
CA MET A 1 -29.89 8.09 -12.40
C MET A 1 -29.36 6.70 -12.07
N GLU A 2 -29.82 5.62 -12.71
CA GLU A 2 -29.30 4.25 -12.50
C GLU A 2 -27.89 3.96 -13.05
N LYS A 3 -27.31 4.84 -13.88
CA LYS A 3 -25.99 4.60 -14.50
C LYS A 3 -24.78 4.82 -13.56
N TYR A 4 -25.01 5.10 -12.27
CA TYR A 4 -23.97 5.42 -11.29
C TYR A 4 -23.75 4.33 -10.22
N LEU A 5 -24.55 3.26 -10.19
CA LEU A 5 -24.50 2.26 -9.11
C LEU A 5 -23.63 1.02 -9.36
N SER A 6 -22.94 0.91 -10.50
CA SER A 6 -22.19 -0.32 -10.82
C SER A 6 -20.82 -0.06 -11.43
N LYS A 7 -19.97 0.67 -10.70
CA LYS A 7 -18.52 0.52 -10.86
C LYS A 7 -17.99 -0.15 -9.62
N GLU A 8 -18.08 -1.47 -9.56
CA GLU A 8 -17.16 -2.25 -8.74
C GLU A 8 -15.75 -1.77 -9.08
N HIS A 9 -15.09 -1.11 -8.13
CA HIS A 9 -13.67 -0.81 -8.23
C HIS A 9 -12.92 -2.13 -8.04
N LYS A 10 -12.97 -2.99 -9.06
CA LYS A 10 -12.17 -4.20 -9.14
C LYS A 10 -10.73 -3.74 -9.29
N GLN A 11 -10.06 -3.51 -8.17
CA GLN A 11 -8.62 -3.28 -8.15
C GLN A 11 -8.02 -4.49 -8.89
N PRO A 12 -7.20 -4.29 -9.93
CA PRO A 12 -6.61 -5.41 -10.64
C PRO A 12 -5.80 -6.22 -9.64
N ILE A 13 -6.00 -7.54 -9.62
CA ILE A 13 -5.16 -8.46 -8.86
C ILE A 13 -3.74 -8.28 -9.42
N MET A 14 -2.86 -7.67 -8.63
CA MET A 14 -1.48 -7.43 -9.03
C MET A 14 -0.57 -8.48 -8.39
N GLN A 15 0.09 -9.28 -9.22
CA GLN A 15 1.18 -10.13 -8.77
C GLN A 15 2.47 -9.30 -8.74
N ARG A 16 3.21 -9.39 -7.64
CA ARG A 16 4.52 -8.74 -7.47
C ARG A 16 5.57 -9.81 -7.19
N LYS A 17 6.74 -9.66 -7.78
CA LYS A 17 7.87 -10.55 -7.53
C LYS A 17 8.55 -10.16 -6.23
N LEU A 18 8.94 -11.16 -5.43
CA LEU A 18 9.82 -10.98 -4.28
C LEU A 18 11.27 -10.82 -4.75
N ILE A 19 11.97 -9.85 -4.18
CA ILE A 19 13.35 -9.51 -4.53
C ILE A 19 14.25 -9.74 -3.32
N LYS A 20 15.40 -10.41 -3.51
CA LYS A 20 16.40 -10.63 -2.45
C LYS A 20 16.92 -9.29 -1.92
N GLN A 21 16.87 -9.10 -0.60
CA GLN A 21 17.53 -8.00 0.10
C GLN A 21 18.57 -8.59 1.07
N GLY A 22 19.83 -8.25 0.87
CA GLY A 22 20.92 -8.74 1.73
C GLY A 22 20.99 -10.27 1.79
N ASP A 23 21.45 -10.79 2.93
CA ASP A 23 21.52 -12.23 3.20
C ASP A 23 20.42 -12.63 4.17
N GLY A 24 19.29 -13.11 3.65
CA GLY A 24 18.20 -13.65 4.45
C GLY A 24 16.87 -12.89 4.42
N ALA A 25 16.76 -11.77 3.68
CA ALA A 25 15.49 -11.04 3.55
C ALA A 25 14.98 -11.00 2.11
N LEU A 26 13.65 -10.91 1.98
CA LEU A 26 12.95 -10.65 0.73
C LEU A 26 12.16 -9.35 0.84
N THR A 27 12.03 -8.64 -0.28
CA THR A 27 11.24 -7.41 -0.40
C THR A 27 10.17 -7.54 -1.46
N VAL A 28 9.07 -6.83 -1.27
CA VAL A 28 8.01 -6.66 -2.26
C VAL A 28 7.84 -5.19 -2.59
N THR A 29 7.66 -4.86 -3.87
CA THR A 29 7.37 -3.49 -4.28
C THR A 29 5.91 -3.15 -3.98
N LEU A 30 5.70 -2.11 -3.16
CA LEU A 30 4.38 -1.61 -2.84
C LEU A 30 3.76 -0.85 -4.03
N PRO A 31 2.42 -0.88 -4.22
CA PRO A 31 1.77 -0.13 -5.29
C PRO A 31 1.99 1.38 -5.17
N LYS A 32 2.45 2.03 -6.25
CA LYS A 32 2.72 3.49 -6.29
C LYS A 32 1.51 4.35 -5.89
N LYS A 33 0.30 3.92 -6.24
CA LYS A 33 -0.93 4.62 -5.87
C LYS A 33 -1.14 4.59 -4.36
N TRP A 34 -0.96 3.42 -3.74
CA TRP A 34 -1.13 3.23 -2.30
C TRP A 34 -0.09 4.01 -1.50
N THR A 35 1.19 3.94 -1.87
CA THR A 35 2.24 4.72 -1.19
C THR A 35 2.00 6.23 -1.30
N LYS A 36 1.54 6.72 -2.45
CA LYS A 36 1.18 8.13 -2.64
C LYS A 36 -0.03 8.55 -1.80
N GLU A 37 -1.08 7.73 -1.74
CA GLU A 37 -2.29 7.99 -0.95
C GLU A 37 -2.00 8.02 0.55
N LYS A 38 -1.06 7.19 1.00
CA LYS A 38 -0.60 7.14 2.40
C LYS A 38 0.53 8.12 2.72
N ASN A 39 1.01 8.87 1.72
CA ASN A 39 2.14 9.80 1.83
C ASN A 39 3.38 9.13 2.47
N LEU A 40 3.66 7.90 2.01
CA LEU A 40 4.81 7.12 2.42
C LEU A 40 6.01 7.46 1.56
N GLU A 41 7.15 7.64 2.21
CA GLU A 41 8.44 7.89 1.57
C GLU A 41 9.43 6.76 1.89
N ALA A 42 10.59 6.76 1.25
CA ALA A 42 11.65 5.83 1.61
C ALA A 42 12.02 6.02 3.08
N HIS A 43 12.33 4.91 3.76
CA HIS A 43 12.64 4.87 5.20
C HIS A 43 11.45 5.05 6.16
N ASP A 44 10.23 5.26 5.66
CA ASP A 44 9.04 5.21 6.51
C ASP A 44 8.76 3.78 6.99
N ILE A 45 8.25 3.68 8.22
CA ILE A 45 7.83 2.42 8.83
C ILE A 45 6.35 2.18 8.50
N VAL A 46 6.03 0.93 8.19
CA VAL A 46 4.67 0.43 7.98
C VAL A 46 4.42 -0.74 8.92
N ASP A 47 3.16 -0.96 9.28
CA ASP A 47 2.76 -2.08 10.12
C ASP A 47 2.55 -3.32 9.25
N ILE A 48 3.06 -4.45 9.72
CA ILE A 48 2.98 -5.74 9.04
C ILE A 48 2.42 -6.75 10.04
N ASP A 49 1.25 -7.30 9.71
CA ASP A 49 0.60 -8.34 10.49
C ASP A 49 0.59 -9.66 9.70
N GLU A 50 1.09 -10.73 10.33
CA GLU A 50 0.99 -12.08 9.80
C GLU A 50 -0.35 -12.69 10.22
N THR A 51 -1.07 -13.23 9.25
CA THR A 51 -2.39 -13.87 9.40
C THR A 51 -2.33 -15.27 8.81
N GLU A 52 -3.34 -16.11 9.07
CA GLU A 52 -3.40 -17.48 8.54
C GLU A 52 -3.32 -17.52 7.00
N ASP A 53 -3.88 -16.51 6.33
CA ASP A 53 -3.95 -16.44 4.86
C ASP A 53 -2.81 -15.64 4.22
N GLY A 54 -1.88 -15.08 5.02
CA GLY A 54 -0.73 -14.34 4.52
C GLY A 54 -0.41 -13.06 5.30
N ILE A 55 0.16 -12.07 4.62
CA ILE A 55 0.67 -10.83 5.24
C ILE A 55 -0.23 -9.65 4.88
N VAL A 56 -0.68 -8.92 5.90
CA VAL A 56 -1.40 -7.65 5.76
C VAL A 56 -0.43 -6.50 6.03
N ILE A 57 -0.33 -5.57 5.07
CA ILE A 57 0.51 -4.36 5.19
C ILE A 57 -0.42 -3.17 5.38
N SER A 58 -0.22 -2.42 6.47
CA SER A 58 -1.00 -1.23 6.77
C SER A 58 -0.10 -0.03 7.07
N ALA A 59 -0.66 1.17 6.90
CA ALA A 59 0.07 2.42 7.11
C ALA A 59 -0.87 3.48 7.67
N VAL A 60 -0.43 4.11 8.77
CA VAL A 60 -1.05 5.31 9.33
C VAL A 60 -0.66 6.47 8.42
N GLY A 61 -1.59 6.91 7.58
CA GLY A 61 -1.32 7.98 6.63
C GLY A 61 -0.96 9.28 7.36
N LYS A 62 0.18 9.87 7.00
CA LYS A 62 0.54 11.21 7.46
C LYS A 62 -0.46 12.19 6.84
N LYS A 63 -1.43 12.69 7.63
CA LYS A 63 -2.30 13.77 7.15
C LYS A 63 -1.39 14.93 6.73
N LYS A 64 -1.50 15.37 5.48
CA LYS A 64 -0.88 16.63 5.06
C LYS A 64 -1.59 17.74 5.83
N GLU A 65 -0.99 18.20 6.90
CA GLU A 65 -1.37 19.50 7.47
C GLU A 65 -1.19 20.52 6.36
N LYS A 66 -2.31 21.05 5.87
CA LYS A 66 -2.26 22.21 4.99
C LYS A 66 -1.85 23.37 5.87
N THR A 67 -0.57 23.76 5.80
CA THR A 67 -0.15 25.06 6.29
C THR A 67 -0.89 26.10 5.45
N ILE A 68 -1.91 26.72 6.04
CA ILE A 68 -2.55 27.91 5.51
C ILE A 68 -1.55 29.03 5.79
N THR A 69 -0.83 29.48 4.77
CA THR A 69 -0.05 30.72 4.78
C THR A 69 -0.76 31.75 3.94
#